data_AF-K1YIZ0-F1
#
_entry.id   AF-K1YIZ0-F1
#
_cell.length_a   1.000
_cell.length_b   1.000
_cell.length_c   1.000
_cell.angle_alpha   90.00
_cell.angle_beta   90.00
_cell.angle_gamma   90.00
#
_symmetry.space_group_name_H-M   'P 1'
#
loop_
_entity.id
_entity.type
_entity.pdbx_description
1 polymer ?
#
loop_
_entity_poly.entity_id
_entity_poly.type
_entity_poly.pdbx_seq_one_letter_code
_entity_poly.pdbx_strand_id
1 'polypeptide(L)'
;MSQETNLIFEDELNEFFSHFEDPFMAREALKEKSAVDSSFCERLEQYMIKNRFTQCKEVLPDWMFNSETAYLEDCNCMEIISPETDNF
;
A
#
# COMPACT_ATOMS: atom_id res chain seq x y z
N MET A 1 7.01 23.14 0.99
CA MET A 1 7.74 22.29 1.95
C MET A 1 7.14 20.89 1.87
N SER A 2 7.52 20.09 0.86
CA SER A 2 6.69 18.92 0.52
C SER A 2 7.45 17.71 -0.03
N GLN A 3 8.77 17.75 -0.22
CA GLN A 3 9.53 16.57 -0.69
C GLN A 3 10.01 15.69 0.47
N GLU A 4 10.45 16.26 1.59
CA GLU A 4 10.94 15.50 2.76
C GLU A 4 9.88 14.55 3.32
N THR A 5 8.62 14.97 3.41
CA THR A 5 7.54 14.13 3.95
C THR A 5 7.22 12.91 3.09
N ASN A 6 7.50 12.97 1.77
CA ASN A 6 7.29 11.84 0.87
C ASN A 6 8.40 10.80 1.01
N LEU A 7 9.67 11.25 1.09
CA LEU A 7 10.80 10.36 1.31
C LEU A 7 10.65 9.62 2.65
N ILE A 8 10.24 10.33 3.70
CA ILE A 8 10.03 9.72 5.02
C ILE A 8 8.96 8.62 5.00
N PHE A 9 7.88 8.80 4.23
CA PHE A 9 6.80 7.81 4.17
C PHE A 9 7.16 6.62 3.26
N GLU A 10 7.92 6.85 2.19
CA GLU A 10 8.44 5.78 1.34
C GLU A 10 9.46 4.90 2.09
N ASP A 11 10.35 5.51 2.89
CA ASP A 11 11.24 4.78 3.79
C ASP A 11 10.45 3.96 4.83
N GLU A 12 9.38 4.52 5.42
CA GLU A 12 8.50 3.81 6.36
C GLU A 12 7.79 2.61 5.70
N LEU A 13 7.30 2.76 4.46
CA LEU A 13 6.71 1.66 3.70
C LEU A 13 7.75 0.58 3.38
N ASN A 14 8.95 0.97 2.93
CA ASN A 14 10.03 0.03 2.64
C ASN A 14 10.47 -0.74 3.89
N GLU A 15 10.63 -0.05 5.03
CA GLU A 15 10.94 -0.70 6.31
C GLU A 15 9.82 -1.66 6.72
N PHE A 16 8.55 -1.24 6.62
CA PHE A 16 7.40 -2.08 6.90
C PHE A 16 7.42 -3.37 6.06
N PHE A 17 7.63 -3.26 4.75
CA PHE A 17 7.66 -4.42 3.85
C PHE A 17 8.92 -5.28 3.98
N SER A 18 10.02 -4.74 4.52
CA SER A 18 11.28 -5.49 4.70
C SER A 18 11.16 -6.69 5.65
N HIS A 19 10.11 -6.71 6.48
CA HIS A 19 9.83 -7.81 7.41
C HIS A 19 9.06 -8.97 6.77
N PHE A 20 8.64 -8.83 5.52
CA PHE A 20 7.83 -9.82 4.82
C PHE A 20 8.58 -10.37 3.61
N GLU A 21 8.61 -11.70 3.51
CA GLU A 21 9.11 -12.41 2.32
C GLU A 21 7.95 -12.92 1.44
N ASP A 22 6.75 -13.01 2.01
CA ASP A 22 5.55 -13.50 1.36
C ASP A 22 4.61 -12.34 0.96
N PRO A 23 4.26 -12.20 -0.33
CA PRO A 23 3.38 -11.13 -0.80
C PRO A 23 2.00 -11.13 -0.16
N PHE A 24 1.45 -12.31 0.15
CA PHE A 24 0.13 -12.42 0.75
C PHE A 24 0.14 -11.90 2.20
N MET A 25 1.12 -12.32 3.01
CA MET A 25 1.27 -11.81 4.38
C MET A 25 1.53 -10.30 4.42
N ALA A 26 2.34 -9.78 3.51
CA ALA A 26 2.61 -8.34 3.40
C ALA A 26 1.34 -7.53 3.13
N ARG A 27 0.42 -8.04 2.30
CA ARG A 27 -0.86 -7.38 1.99
C ARG A 27 -1.85 -7.46 3.12
N GLU A 28 -1.98 -8.62 3.76
CA GLU A 28 -2.83 -8.78 4.95
C GLU A 28 -2.36 -7.83 6.06
N ALA A 29 -1.06 -7.73 6.28
CA ALA A 29 -0.48 -6.81 7.24
C ALA A 29 -0.72 -5.34 6.87
N LEU A 30 -0.61 -4.97 5.57
CA LEU A 30 -0.93 -3.63 5.11
C LEU A 30 -2.40 -3.27 5.37
N LYS A 31 -3.31 -4.19 5.06
CA LYS A 31 -4.75 -4.05 5.29
C LYS A 31 -5.07 -3.91 6.78
N GLU A 32 -4.48 -4.78 7.62
CA GLU A 32 -4.64 -4.72 9.07
C GLU A 32 -4.10 -3.40 9.63
N LYS A 33 -2.88 -3.01 9.24
CA LYS A 33 -2.26 -1.75 9.69
C LYS A 33 -3.13 -0.56 9.32
N SER A 34 -3.74 -0.56 8.14
CA SER A 34 -4.57 0.56 7.68
C SER A 34 -5.97 0.57 8.30
N ALA A 35 -6.48 -0.59 8.69
CA ALA A 35 -7.71 -0.71 9.47
C ALA A 35 -7.53 -0.27 10.94
N VAL A 36 -6.35 -0.52 11.53
CA VAL A 36 -6.07 -0.21 12.94
C VAL A 36 -5.48 1.20 13.11
N ASP A 37 -4.74 1.71 12.12
CA ASP A 37 -4.06 3.00 12.14
C ASP A 37 -4.62 3.92 11.04
N SER A 38 -5.65 4.70 11.40
CA SER A 38 -6.27 5.67 10.50
C SER A 38 -5.29 6.73 10.02
N SER A 39 -4.28 7.09 10.83
CA SER A 39 -3.26 8.07 10.44
C SER A 39 -2.34 7.52 9.35
N PHE A 40 -1.97 6.24 9.45
CA PHE A 40 -1.25 5.55 8.38
C PHE A 40 -2.06 5.50 7.09
N CYS A 41 -3.37 5.18 7.18
CA CYS A 41 -4.26 5.15 6.02
C CYS A 41 -4.36 6.53 5.34
N GLU A 42 -4.58 7.61 6.10
CA GLU A 42 -4.61 8.98 5.57
C GLU A 42 -3.27 9.37 4.91
N ARG A 43 -2.13 8.99 5.51
CA ARG A 43 -0.80 9.26 4.93
C ARG A 43 -0.58 8.50 3.62
N LEU A 44 -1.03 7.25 3.55
CA LEU A 44 -0.95 6.43 2.35
C LEU A 44 -1.80 7.00 1.22
N GLU A 45 -3.03 7.39 1.52
CA GLU A 45 -3.92 8.07 0.57
C GLU A 45 -3.30 9.38 0.06
N GLN A 46 -2.79 10.23 0.96
CA GLN A 46 -2.12 11.48 0.58
C GLN A 46 -0.88 11.24 -0.28
N TYR A 47 -0.09 10.20 0.04
CA TYR A 47 1.08 9.81 -0.75
C TYR A 47 0.67 9.37 -2.17
N MET A 48 -0.40 8.57 -2.30
CA MET A 48 -0.94 8.18 -3.60
C MET A 48 -1.43 9.39 -4.41
N ILE A 49 -2.28 10.23 -3.82
CA ILE A 49 -2.87 11.41 -4.48
C ILE A 49 -1.75 12.35 -4.97
N LYS A 50 -0.75 12.59 -4.13
CA LYS A 50 0.33 13.53 -4.41
C LYS A 50 1.26 13.05 -5.53
N ASN A 51 1.52 11.75 -5.60
CA ASN A 51 2.31 11.15 -6.67
C ASN A 51 1.49 10.73 -7.89
N ARG A 52 0.16 10.89 -7.83
CA ARG A 52 -0.81 10.45 -8.87
C ARG A 52 -0.76 8.95 -9.13
N PHE A 53 -0.47 8.18 -8.09
CA PHE A 53 -0.52 6.73 -8.17
C PHE A 53 -1.96 6.27 -8.23
N THR A 54 -2.25 5.46 -9.25
CA THR A 54 -3.58 4.89 -9.50
C THR A 54 -3.58 3.37 -9.30
N GLN A 55 -2.39 2.76 -9.33
CA GLN A 55 -2.21 1.32 -9.21
C GLN A 55 -1.40 0.98 -7.96
N CYS A 56 -1.73 -0.15 -7.33
CA CYS A 56 -1.07 -0.54 -6.09
C CYS A 56 0.41 -0.88 -6.29
N LYS A 57 0.79 -1.35 -7.49
CA LYS A 57 2.19 -1.56 -7.88
C LYS A 57 3.05 -0.30 -7.98
N GLU A 58 2.43 0.88 -8.02
CA GLU A 58 3.16 2.15 -8.00
C GLU A 58 3.53 2.58 -6.57
N VAL A 59 2.89 1.95 -5.57
CA VAL A 59 3.03 2.27 -4.13
C VAL A 59 3.76 1.14 -3.40
N LEU A 60 3.44 -0.10 -3.77
CA LEU A 60 3.91 -1.30 -3.12
C LEU A 60 5.11 -1.89 -3.89
N PRO A 61 6.03 -2.57 -3.20
CA PRO A 61 7.19 -3.18 -3.83
C PRO A 61 6.84 -4.14 -5.00
N ASP A 62 7.63 -4.09 -6.08
CA ASP A 62 7.42 -4.94 -7.28
C ASP A 62 7.37 -6.44 -6.96
N TRP A 63 8.16 -6.89 -5.97
CA TRP A 63 8.19 -8.30 -5.57
C TRP A 63 6.84 -8.79 -5.05
N MET A 64 5.99 -7.90 -4.52
CA MET A 64 4.64 -8.24 -4.10
C MET A 64 3.72 -8.56 -5.30
N PHE A 65 4.09 -8.19 -6.52
CA PHE A 65 3.31 -8.44 -7.75
C PHE A 65 3.96 -9.47 -8.67
N ASN A 66 5.02 -10.15 -8.21
CA ASN A 66 5.72 -11.15 -9.01
C ASN A 66 5.17 -12.58 -8.80
N SER A 67 4.17 -12.74 -7.94
CA SER A 67 3.45 -14.00 -7.69
C SER A 67 2.40 -14.25 -8.78
N GLU A 68 2.13 -15.53 -9.12
CA GLU A 68 1.06 -15.94 -10.06
C GLU A 68 -0.33 -15.34 -9.71
N THR A 69 -0.53 -14.85 -8.49
CA THR A 69 -1.74 -14.18 -8.01
C THR A 69 -1.83 -12.68 -8.29
N ALA A 70 -0.75 -12.04 -8.74
CA ALA A 70 -0.67 -10.59 -8.92
C ALA A 70 -1.61 -10.01 -9.98
N TYR A 71 -2.12 -10.85 -10.88
CA TYR A 71 -3.02 -10.46 -11.96
C TYR A 71 -4.40 -9.96 -11.47
N LEU A 72 -4.78 -10.27 -10.23
CA LEU A 72 -6.05 -9.84 -9.62
C LEU A 72 -5.96 -8.52 -8.85
N GLU A 73 -4.76 -7.97 -8.65
CA GLU A 73 -4.48 -6.91 -7.66
C GLU A 73 -3.87 -5.64 -8.27
N ASP A 74 -3.97 -5.50 -9.59
CA ASP A 74 -3.72 -4.22 -10.29
C ASP A 74 -4.87 -3.21 -10.05
N CYS A 75 -5.94 -3.63 -9.34
CA CYS A 75 -7.06 -2.77 -8.96
C CYS A 75 -6.69 -1.88 -7.77
N ASN A 76 -7.10 -0.61 -7.89
CA ASN A 76 -6.97 0.50 -6.94
C ASN A 76 -6.45 0.11 -5.55
N CYS A 77 -5.28 0.62 -5.18
CA CYS A 77 -4.72 0.37 -3.85
C CYS A 77 -5.71 0.71 -2.73
N MET A 78 -6.59 1.70 -2.94
CA MET A 78 -7.71 2.02 -2.04
C MET A 78 -8.58 0.81 -1.65
N GLU A 79 -8.78 -0.18 -2.52
CA GLU A 79 -9.58 -1.38 -2.20
C GLU A 79 -8.83 -2.33 -1.25
N ILE A 80 -7.50 -2.31 -1.26
CA ILE A 80 -6.67 -3.13 -0.36
C ILE A 80 -6.60 -2.48 1.03
N ILE A 81 -6.51 -1.16 1.09
CA ILE A 81 -6.36 -0.39 2.35
C ILE A 81 -7.69 0.01 2.99
N SER A 82 -8.76 0.10 2.20
CA SER A 82 -10.10 0.39 2.69
C SER A 82 -11.03 -0.78 2.41
N PRO A 83 -11.20 -1.72 3.37
CA PRO A 83 -12.11 -2.84 3.22
C PRO A 83 -13.59 -2.44 3.09
N GLU A 84 -13.94 -1.15 3.21
CA GLU A 84 -15.32 -0.67 3.10
C GLU A 84 -15.87 -0.66 1.67
N THR A 85 -15.06 -0.97 0.66
CA THR A 85 -15.49 -1.11 -0.74
C THR A 85 -15.74 -2.56 -1.18
N ASP A 86 -15.85 -3.51 -0.26
CA ASP A 86 -16.34 -4.86 -0.59
C ASP A 86 -17.88 -4.86 -0.62
N ASN A 87 -18.46 -4.52 -1.78
CA ASN A 87 -19.90 -4.59 -2.05
C ASN A 87 -20.20 -5.26 -3.40
N PHE A 88 -19.43 -6.30 -3.78
CA PHE A 88 -19.70 -7.09 -4.98
C PHE A 88 -19.52 -8.59 -4.80
#